data_AF-D3D8Q9-F1
#
_entry.id   AF-D3D8Q9-F1
#
_cell.length_a   1.000
_cell.length_b   1.000
_cell.length_c   1.000
_cell.angle_alpha   90.00
_cell.angle_beta   90.00
_cell.angle_gamma   90.00
#
_symmetry.space_group_name_H-M   'P 1'
#
loop_
_entity.id
_entity.type
_entity.pdbx_description
1 polymer ?
#
loop_
_entity_poly.entity_id
_entity_poly.type
_entity_poly.pdbx_seq_one_letter_code
_entity_poly.pdbx_strand_id
1 'polypeptide(L)'
;MTNWSTIVNVGRYHLTQRPVYLTVPWALTVFSLLINLIVSTAVPTSIHTAGLATLYVWMFVGGLMATHRSLPFGLALGLSRRSYYLGTAGLAVALSAADAVALTALYALEGATGGWGVDLHFFRISYLLDGPWYLTWLTSFVGLGLLFVYGMWFGIVYRRWNVTGLAVFIAGQATLLLAGVLAASWADAWEAIGDFLTDLSAAGLTGVLAVAAAALFVGGFTTMRRATV
;
A
#
# COMPACT_ATOMS: atom_id res chain seq x y z
N MET A 1 -27.63 4.49 -12.62
CA MET A 1 -27.39 3.08 -12.25
C MET A 1 -25.89 2.81 -12.38
N THR A 2 -25.26 2.12 -11.44
CA THR A 2 -23.82 1.83 -11.49
C THR A 2 -23.58 0.69 -12.47
N ASN A 3 -23.17 1.00 -13.70
CA ASN A 3 -22.86 -0.01 -14.71
C ASN A 3 -21.34 -0.26 -14.75
N TRP A 4 -20.92 -1.45 -15.17
CA TRP A 4 -19.51 -1.85 -15.27
C TRP A 4 -18.67 -0.85 -16.09
N SER A 5 -19.23 -0.34 -17.20
CA SER A 5 -18.59 0.68 -18.03
C SER A 5 -18.28 1.98 -17.25
N THR A 6 -19.15 2.38 -16.32
CA THR A 6 -18.93 3.55 -15.47
C THR A 6 -17.73 3.34 -14.54
N ILE A 7 -17.58 2.15 -13.96
CA ILE A 7 -16.47 1.80 -13.05
C ILE A 7 -15.14 1.85 -13.80
N VAL A 8 -15.09 1.25 -15.00
CA VAL A 8 -13.88 1.25 -15.85
C VAL A 8 -13.52 2.67 -16.29
N ASN A 9 -14.51 3.50 -16.64
CA ASN A 9 -14.28 4.88 -17.03
C ASN A 9 -13.70 5.74 -15.89
N VAL A 10 -14.09 5.48 -14.64
CA VAL A 10 -13.46 6.12 -13.47
C VAL A 10 -11.98 5.75 -13.34
N GLY A 11 -11.63 4.49 -13.57
CA GLY A 11 -10.22 4.07 -13.61
C GLY A 11 -9.44 4.79 -14.71
N ARG A 12 -10.01 4.88 -15.92
CA ARG A 12 -9.40 5.62 -17.04
C ARG A 12 -9.22 7.10 -16.75
N TYR A 13 -10.18 7.71 -16.05
CA TYR A 13 -10.11 9.11 -15.64
C TYR A 13 -8.89 9.39 -14.74
N HIS A 14 -8.62 8.54 -13.75
CA HIS A 14 -7.42 8.66 -12.93
C HIS A 14 -6.13 8.50 -13.75
N LEU A 15 -6.14 7.58 -14.72
CA LEU A 15 -5.04 7.37 -15.66
C LEU A 15 -4.85 8.54 -16.65
N THR A 16 -5.70 9.57 -16.65
CA THR A 16 -5.36 10.83 -17.33
C THR A 16 -4.20 11.51 -16.63
N GLN A 17 -4.09 11.36 -15.31
CA GLN A 17 -2.96 11.79 -14.49
C GLN A 17 -1.89 10.69 -14.39
N ARG A 18 -1.45 10.16 -15.55
CA ARG A 18 -0.43 9.10 -15.65
C ARG A 18 0.79 9.32 -14.76
N PRO A 19 1.34 10.55 -14.62
CA PRO A 19 2.51 10.74 -13.79
C PRO A 19 2.31 10.28 -12.36
N VAL A 20 1.14 10.53 -11.76
CA VAL A 20 0.84 10.18 -10.37
C VAL A 20 0.82 8.67 -10.15
N TYR A 21 0.20 7.94 -11.06
CA TYR A 21 -0.10 6.51 -10.85
C TYR A 21 0.91 5.57 -11.50
N LEU A 22 1.63 6.01 -12.54
CA LEU A 22 2.53 5.14 -13.32
C LEU A 22 3.97 5.64 -13.27
N THR A 23 4.22 6.93 -13.54
CA THR A 23 5.59 7.42 -13.74
C THR A 23 6.33 7.68 -12.43
N VAL A 24 5.73 8.44 -11.51
CA VAL A 24 6.36 8.84 -10.25
C VAL A 24 6.65 7.66 -9.30
N PRO A 25 5.74 6.68 -9.10
CA PRO A 25 6.05 5.55 -8.21
C PRO A 25 7.31 4.81 -8.65
N TRP A 26 7.43 4.54 -9.95
CA TRP A 26 8.58 3.85 -10.53
C TRP A 26 9.82 4.74 -10.62
N ALA A 27 9.68 6.02 -10.97
CA ALA A 27 10.82 6.94 -11.00
C ALA A 27 11.47 7.09 -9.62
N LEU A 28 10.67 7.22 -8.55
CA LEU A 28 11.18 7.29 -7.17
C LEU A 28 11.82 5.97 -6.74
N THR A 29 11.22 4.83 -7.11
CA THR A 29 11.76 3.50 -6.78
C THR A 29 13.09 3.24 -7.48
N VAL A 30 13.19 3.57 -8.78
CA VAL A 30 14.43 3.46 -9.55
C VAL A 30 15.49 4.42 -9.01
N PHE A 31 15.12 5.65 -8.68
CA PHE A 31 16.05 6.60 -8.07
C PHE A 31 16.58 6.09 -6.72
N SER A 32 15.70 5.56 -5.87
CA SER A 32 16.07 4.91 -4.60
C SER A 32 17.02 3.72 -4.82
N LEU A 33 16.72 2.85 -5.80
CA LEU A 33 17.58 1.73 -6.18
C LEU A 33 18.97 2.21 -6.62
N LEU A 34 19.06 3.23 -7.47
CA LEU A 34 20.33 3.79 -7.94
C LEU A 34 21.17 4.35 -6.79
N ILE A 35 20.56 5.07 -5.85
CA ILE A 35 21.28 5.55 -4.66
C ILE A 35 21.83 4.37 -3.86
N ASN A 36 21.01 3.33 -3.63
CA ASN A 36 21.45 2.18 -2.84
C ASN A 36 22.54 1.37 -3.54
N LEU A 37 22.52 1.26 -4.87
CA LEU A 37 23.59 0.66 -5.68
C LEU A 37 24.90 1.46 -5.57
N ILE A 38 24.83 2.79 -5.59
CA ILE A 38 26.02 3.64 -5.43
C ILE A 38 26.57 3.53 -4.01
N VAL A 39 25.70 3.48 -3.01
CA VAL A 39 26.13 3.33 -1.61
C VAL A 39 26.75 1.94 -1.39
N SER A 40 26.22 0.89 -2.01
CA SER A 40 26.72 -0.47 -1.81
C SER A 40 28.10 -0.71 -2.40
N THR A 41 28.53 0.04 -3.42
CA THR A 41 29.93 -0.05 -3.89
C THR A 41 30.93 0.54 -2.90
N ALA A 42 30.49 1.39 -1.97
CA ALA A 42 31.33 2.02 -0.96
C ALA A 42 31.36 1.26 0.38
N VAL A 43 30.49 0.25 0.55
CA VAL A 43 30.33 -0.49 1.81
C VAL A 43 30.76 -1.95 1.60
N PRO A 44 31.68 -2.48 2.42
CA PRO A 44 32.24 -3.83 2.22
C PRO A 44 31.34 -4.97 2.72
N THR A 45 30.09 -4.69 3.10
CA THR A 45 29.14 -5.66 3.69
C THR A 45 27.84 -5.67 2.90
N SER A 46 27.17 -6.82 2.86
CA SER A 46 25.83 -6.98 2.28
C SER A 46 24.86 -5.92 2.82
N ILE A 47 24.20 -5.17 1.95
CA ILE A 47 23.23 -4.14 2.36
C ILE A 47 21.81 -4.64 2.10
N HIS A 48 21.01 -4.67 3.17
CA HIS A 48 19.56 -4.85 3.09
C HIS A 48 18.91 -3.48 3.22
N THR A 49 18.12 -3.08 2.21
CA THR A 49 17.57 -1.73 2.16
C THR A 49 16.05 -1.71 2.28
N ALA A 50 15.54 -0.69 2.96
CA ALA A 50 14.11 -0.38 3.02
C ALA A 50 13.64 0.45 1.81
N GLY A 51 14.47 0.62 0.77
CA GLY A 51 14.17 1.45 -0.40
C GLY A 51 12.91 1.05 -1.16
N LEU A 52 12.51 -0.23 -1.10
CA LEU A 52 11.25 -0.70 -1.67
C LEU A 52 10.02 -0.06 -1.01
N ALA A 53 10.12 0.38 0.25
CA ALA A 53 9.04 1.06 0.95
C ALA A 53 8.59 2.34 0.23
N THR A 54 9.45 2.96 -0.58
CA THR A 54 9.09 4.13 -1.41
C THR A 54 7.90 3.84 -2.33
N LEU A 55 7.84 2.65 -2.94
CA LEU A 55 6.72 2.28 -3.81
C LEU A 55 5.42 2.12 -3.01
N TYR A 56 5.49 1.44 -1.86
CA TYR A 56 4.35 1.22 -0.97
C TYR A 56 3.80 2.54 -0.40
N VAL A 57 4.68 3.44 0.03
CA VAL A 57 4.31 4.78 0.49
C VAL A 57 3.69 5.57 -0.66
N TRP A 58 4.22 5.47 -1.87
CA TRP A 58 3.64 6.17 -3.01
C TRP A 58 2.25 5.63 -3.38
N MET A 59 2.00 4.33 -3.26
CA MET A 59 0.65 3.77 -3.44
C MET A 59 -0.35 4.35 -2.42
N PHE A 60 0.07 4.53 -1.16
CA PHE A 60 -0.73 5.25 -0.17
C PHE A 60 -1.02 6.70 -0.59
N VAL A 61 0.01 7.44 -1.02
CA VAL A 61 -0.16 8.82 -1.51
C VAL A 61 -1.07 8.87 -2.74
N GLY A 62 -0.97 7.90 -3.64
CA GLY A 62 -1.84 7.74 -4.81
C GLY A 62 -3.31 7.60 -4.40
N GLY A 63 -3.62 6.71 -3.47
CA GLY A 63 -4.97 6.53 -2.93
C GLY A 63 -5.52 7.78 -2.22
N LEU A 64 -4.65 8.47 -1.46
CA LEU A 64 -4.96 9.74 -0.81
C LEU A 64 -5.33 10.82 -1.83
N MET A 65 -4.49 11.03 -2.84
CA MET A 65 -4.74 12.00 -3.92
C MET A 65 -5.98 11.65 -4.72
N ALA A 66 -6.18 10.34 -5.00
CA ALA A 66 -7.35 9.82 -5.69
C ALA A 66 -8.65 10.14 -4.96
N THR A 67 -8.63 10.39 -3.65
CA THR A 67 -9.87 10.70 -2.91
C THR A 67 -9.98 12.17 -2.54
N HIS A 68 -8.86 12.83 -2.23
CA HIS A 68 -8.84 14.23 -1.86
C HIS A 68 -9.08 15.18 -3.06
N ARG A 69 -8.41 14.95 -4.20
CA ARG A 69 -8.43 15.89 -5.35
C ARG A 69 -9.48 15.54 -6.40
N SER A 70 -9.61 14.26 -6.74
CA SER A 70 -10.40 13.81 -7.91
C SER A 70 -11.87 13.51 -7.60
N LEU A 71 -12.23 13.34 -6.32
CA LEU A 71 -13.61 13.04 -5.93
C LEU A 71 -14.58 14.18 -6.24
N PRO A 72 -14.31 15.47 -5.90
CA PRO A 72 -15.20 16.57 -6.23
C PRO A 72 -15.43 16.72 -7.74
N PHE A 73 -14.37 16.51 -8.53
CA PHE A 73 -14.45 16.54 -9.98
C PHE A 73 -15.31 15.40 -10.54
N GLY A 74 -15.11 14.17 -10.02
CA GLY A 74 -15.93 13.02 -10.43
C GLY A 74 -17.42 13.22 -10.12
N LEU A 75 -17.75 13.80 -8.97
CA LEU A 75 -19.14 14.13 -8.62
C LEU A 75 -19.70 15.25 -9.52
N ALA A 76 -18.90 16.26 -9.86
CA ALA A 76 -19.31 17.33 -10.79
C ALA A 76 -19.60 16.80 -12.20
N LEU A 77 -18.93 15.72 -12.63
CA LEU A 77 -19.23 14.99 -13.87
C LEU A 77 -20.45 14.06 -13.78
N GLY A 78 -21.22 14.10 -12.68
CA GLY A 78 -22.44 13.32 -12.50
C GLY A 78 -22.21 11.88 -12.03
N LEU A 79 -21.00 11.52 -11.58
CA LEU A 79 -20.76 10.18 -11.02
C LEU A 79 -21.39 10.06 -9.63
N SER A 80 -21.97 8.88 -9.34
CA SER A 80 -22.38 8.56 -7.98
C SER A 80 -21.17 8.27 -7.09
N ARG A 81 -21.28 8.59 -5.79
CA ARG A 81 -20.23 8.29 -4.79
C ARG A 81 -19.86 6.80 -4.75
N ARG A 82 -20.85 5.92 -4.95
CA ARG A 82 -20.65 4.47 -5.02
C ARG A 82 -19.85 4.08 -6.25
N SER A 83 -20.21 4.58 -7.43
CA SER A 83 -19.50 4.30 -8.68
C SER A 83 -18.06 4.81 -8.63
N TYR A 84 -17.84 5.98 -8.04
CA TYR A 84 -16.51 6.57 -7.87
C TYR A 84 -15.61 5.70 -6.98
N TYR A 85 -16.10 5.30 -5.81
CA TYR A 85 -15.34 4.48 -4.88
C TYR A 85 -14.99 3.11 -5.48
N LEU A 86 -15.95 2.43 -6.11
CA LEU A 86 -15.72 1.14 -6.77
C LEU A 86 -14.76 1.25 -7.95
N GLY A 87 -14.84 2.32 -8.75
CA GLY A 87 -13.91 2.57 -9.86
C GLY A 87 -12.48 2.83 -9.39
N THR A 88 -12.33 3.59 -8.31
CA THR A 88 -11.01 3.90 -7.74
C THR A 88 -10.41 2.67 -7.05
N ALA A 89 -11.22 1.84 -6.42
CA ALA A 89 -10.79 0.55 -5.89
C ALA A 89 -10.41 -0.46 -6.97
N GLY A 90 -11.17 -0.49 -8.08
CA GLY A 90 -10.82 -1.31 -9.24
C GLY A 90 -9.48 -0.89 -9.85
N LEU A 91 -9.20 0.42 -9.91
CA LEU A 91 -7.89 0.92 -10.28
C LEU A 91 -6.80 0.47 -9.30
N ALA A 92 -7.05 0.54 -7.99
CA ALA A 92 -6.11 0.07 -6.98
C ALA A 92 -5.73 -1.40 -7.22
N VAL A 93 -6.72 -2.27 -7.42
CA VAL A 93 -6.50 -3.68 -7.74
C VAL A 93 -5.66 -3.86 -9.01
N ALA A 94 -5.96 -3.12 -10.08
CA ALA A 94 -5.22 -3.21 -11.34
C ALA A 94 -3.76 -2.75 -11.20
N LEU A 95 -3.53 -1.61 -10.53
CA LEU A 95 -2.19 -1.07 -10.29
C LEU A 95 -1.38 -2.02 -9.38
N SER A 96 -1.95 -2.44 -8.26
CA SER A 96 -1.30 -3.37 -7.34
C SER A 96 -0.96 -4.70 -8.01
N ALA A 97 -1.81 -5.22 -8.91
CA ALA A 97 -1.53 -6.44 -9.66
C ALA A 97 -0.37 -6.26 -10.63
N ALA A 98 -0.37 -5.16 -11.39
CA ALA A 98 0.69 -4.85 -12.35
C ALA A 98 2.03 -4.59 -11.66
N ASP A 99 2.04 -3.79 -10.60
CA ASP A 99 3.24 -3.47 -9.82
C ASP A 99 3.77 -4.72 -9.11
N ALA A 100 2.90 -5.59 -8.58
CA ALA A 100 3.32 -6.86 -7.98
C ALA A 100 3.99 -7.79 -8.98
N VAL A 101 3.54 -7.86 -10.23
CA VAL A 101 4.23 -8.62 -11.29
C VAL A 101 5.64 -8.06 -11.52
N ALA A 102 5.75 -6.73 -11.64
CA ALA A 102 7.04 -6.08 -11.84
C ALA A 102 7.99 -6.31 -10.65
N LEU A 103 7.50 -6.22 -9.41
CA LEU A 103 8.27 -6.51 -8.21
C LEU A 103 8.73 -7.98 -8.16
N THR A 104 7.87 -8.91 -8.53
CA THR A 104 8.22 -10.34 -8.58
C THR A 104 9.31 -10.61 -9.61
N ALA A 105 9.25 -9.94 -10.76
CA ALA A 105 10.29 -10.03 -11.78
C ALA A 105 11.62 -9.45 -11.29
N LEU A 106 11.60 -8.30 -10.61
CA LEU A 106 12.80 -7.66 -10.03
C LEU A 106 13.39 -8.49 -8.89
N TYR A 107 12.55 -9.11 -8.05
CA TYR A 107 12.98 -10.06 -7.02
C TYR A 107 13.73 -11.26 -7.63
N ALA A 108 13.21 -11.82 -8.73
CA ALA A 108 13.84 -12.93 -9.43
C ALA A 108 15.18 -12.51 -10.08
N LEU A 109 15.22 -11.31 -10.67
CA LEU A 109 16.43 -10.75 -11.27
C LEU A 109 17.52 -10.47 -10.22
N GLU A 110 17.15 -9.92 -9.07
CA GLU A 110 18.06 -9.69 -7.94
C GLU A 110 18.65 -11.00 -7.43
N GLY A 111 17.83 -12.07 -7.36
CA GLY A 111 18.31 -13.41 -7.02
C GLY A 111 19.28 -13.98 -8.06
N ALA A 112 18.96 -13.84 -9.34
CA ALA A 112 19.80 -14.36 -10.44
C ALA A 112 21.15 -13.63 -10.56
N THR A 113 21.20 -12.36 -10.15
CA THR A 113 22.41 -11.52 -10.19
C THR A 113 23.24 -11.56 -8.92
N GLY A 114 22.78 -12.27 -7.87
CA GLY A 114 23.45 -12.30 -6.56
C GLY A 114 23.47 -10.91 -5.90
N GLY A 115 22.36 -10.18 -5.96
CA GLY A 115 22.26 -8.83 -5.39
C GLY A 115 22.84 -7.74 -6.29
N TRP A 116 22.47 -7.76 -7.58
CA TRP A 116 22.86 -6.75 -8.56
C TRP A 116 24.39 -6.63 -8.80
N GLY A 117 25.15 -7.68 -8.49
CA GLY A 117 26.62 -7.71 -8.62
C GLY A 117 27.39 -6.96 -7.53
N VAL A 118 26.69 -6.41 -6.54
CA VAL A 118 27.26 -5.62 -5.42
C VAL A 118 26.68 -6.06 -4.07
N ASP A 119 26.12 -7.27 -4.01
CA ASP A 119 25.50 -7.87 -2.82
C ASP A 119 24.45 -6.96 -2.15
N LEU A 120 23.69 -6.24 -2.99
CA LEU A 120 22.58 -5.38 -2.56
C LEU A 120 21.27 -6.17 -2.57
N HIS A 121 20.55 -6.15 -1.46
CA HIS A 121 19.23 -6.74 -1.32
C HIS A 121 18.16 -5.65 -1.19
N PHE A 122 17.59 -5.25 -2.33
CA PHE A 122 16.60 -4.18 -2.42
C PHE A 122 15.17 -4.73 -2.51
N PHE A 123 14.95 -5.71 -3.37
CA PHE A 123 13.65 -6.34 -3.59
C PHE A 123 13.47 -7.60 -2.73
N ARG A 124 14.56 -8.22 -2.28
CA ARG A 124 14.53 -9.41 -1.43
C ARG A 124 14.52 -9.03 0.05
N ILE A 125 13.32 -8.85 0.61
CA ILE A 125 13.14 -8.64 2.05
C ILE A 125 12.88 -10.00 2.70
N SER A 126 13.88 -10.55 3.39
CA SER A 126 13.88 -11.92 3.91
C SER A 126 12.72 -12.26 4.86
N TYR A 127 12.11 -11.26 5.51
CA TYR A 127 10.94 -11.51 6.36
C TYR A 127 9.60 -11.34 5.63
N LEU A 128 9.55 -10.52 4.57
CA LEU A 128 8.30 -10.08 3.95
C LEU A 128 7.98 -10.82 2.64
N LEU A 129 9.01 -11.21 1.90
CA LEU A 129 8.90 -11.71 0.53
C LEU A 129 9.62 -13.05 0.33
N ASP A 130 10.04 -13.70 1.42
CA ASP A 130 10.64 -15.02 1.36
C ASP A 130 9.60 -16.09 1.01
N GLY A 131 9.92 -16.86 -0.02
CA GLY A 131 9.08 -17.95 -0.50
C GLY A 131 9.08 -18.08 -2.02
N PRO A 132 8.18 -18.93 -2.55
CA PRO A 132 8.00 -19.10 -3.98
C PRO A 132 7.52 -17.80 -4.65
N TRP A 133 7.81 -17.65 -5.95
CA TRP A 133 7.47 -16.46 -6.73
C TRP A 133 5.99 -16.02 -6.61
N TYR A 134 5.06 -16.97 -6.50
CA TYR A 134 3.63 -16.67 -6.38
C TYR A 134 3.27 -16.01 -5.04
N LEU A 135 4.04 -16.30 -3.99
CA LEU A 135 3.82 -15.75 -2.66
C LEU A 135 4.39 -14.33 -2.58
N THR A 136 5.56 -14.09 -3.16
CA THR A 136 6.11 -12.74 -3.38
C THR A 136 5.09 -11.88 -4.14
N TRP A 137 4.54 -12.39 -5.24
CA TRP A 137 3.51 -11.69 -6.01
C TRP A 137 2.27 -11.38 -5.16
N LEU A 138 1.74 -12.37 -4.44
CA LEU A 138 0.54 -12.22 -3.64
C LEU A 138 0.73 -11.22 -2.49
N THR A 139 1.86 -11.30 -1.77
CA THR A 139 2.17 -10.37 -0.67
C THR A 139 2.36 -8.95 -1.19
N SER A 140 3.07 -8.77 -2.30
CA SER A 140 3.19 -7.45 -2.94
C SER A 140 1.84 -6.92 -3.39
N PHE A 141 1.01 -7.74 -4.04
CA PHE A 141 -0.33 -7.35 -4.49
C PHE A 141 -1.20 -6.88 -3.33
N VAL A 142 -1.29 -7.68 -2.27
CA VAL A 142 -2.10 -7.37 -1.08
C VAL A 142 -1.56 -6.15 -0.36
N GLY A 143 -0.24 -6.05 -0.16
CA GLY A 143 0.36 -4.92 0.55
C GLY A 143 0.21 -3.59 -0.19
N LEU A 144 0.45 -3.57 -1.51
CA LEU A 144 0.24 -2.38 -2.33
C LEU A 144 -1.23 -1.97 -2.35
N GLY A 145 -2.14 -2.94 -2.47
CA GLY A 145 -3.59 -2.71 -2.45
C GLY A 145 -4.08 -2.16 -1.11
N LEU A 146 -3.57 -2.73 -0.01
CA LEU A 146 -3.85 -2.27 1.36
C LEU A 146 -3.45 -0.81 1.52
N LEU A 147 -2.21 -0.45 1.18
CA LEU A 147 -1.70 0.91 1.31
C LEU A 147 -2.50 1.89 0.47
N PHE A 148 -2.87 1.51 -0.76
CA PHE A 148 -3.71 2.36 -1.61
C PHE A 148 -5.10 2.59 -1.02
N VAL A 149 -5.79 1.53 -0.59
CA VAL A 149 -7.13 1.63 0.02
C VAL A 149 -7.07 2.39 1.36
N TYR A 150 -6.01 2.19 2.12
CA TYR A 150 -5.74 2.94 3.35
C TYR A 150 -5.56 4.43 3.07
N GLY A 151 -4.80 4.78 2.03
CA GLY A 151 -4.66 6.15 1.52
C GLY A 151 -6.00 6.75 1.11
N MET A 152 -6.84 5.98 0.42
CA MET A 152 -8.20 6.42 0.09
C MET A 152 -9.00 6.78 1.35
N TRP A 153 -8.91 5.97 2.42
CA TRP A 153 -9.62 6.24 3.67
C TRP A 153 -9.16 7.53 4.35
N PHE A 154 -7.85 7.79 4.38
CA PHE A 154 -7.29 9.08 4.83
C PHE A 154 -7.84 10.25 4.02
N GLY A 155 -7.94 10.08 2.70
CA GLY A 155 -8.46 11.11 1.81
C GLY A 155 -9.94 11.42 2.07
N ILE A 156 -10.74 10.40 2.42
CA ILE A 156 -12.15 10.56 2.81
C ILE A 156 -12.27 11.35 4.12
N VAL A 157 -11.50 10.96 5.13
CA VAL A 157 -11.50 11.61 6.46
C VAL A 157 -11.10 13.07 6.33
N TYR A 158 -10.00 13.35 5.63
CA TYR A 158 -9.53 14.71 5.37
C TYR A 158 -10.59 15.52 4.61
N ARG A 159 -11.24 14.93 3.61
CA ARG A 159 -12.28 15.67 2.86
C ARG A 159 -13.49 16.02 3.72
N ARG A 160 -13.87 15.15 4.65
CA ARG A 160 -15.06 15.33 5.49
C ARG A 160 -14.84 16.31 6.64
N TRP A 161 -13.68 16.24 7.28
CA TRP A 161 -13.41 16.95 8.53
C TRP A 161 -12.12 17.77 8.51
N ASN A 162 -11.50 17.94 7.33
CA ASN A 162 -10.26 18.69 7.12
C ASN A 162 -9.12 18.20 8.02
N VAL A 163 -8.14 19.06 8.30
CA VAL A 163 -6.97 18.78 9.15
C VAL A 163 -7.37 18.32 10.55
N THR A 164 -8.43 18.89 11.15
CA THR A 164 -8.84 18.55 12.52
C THR A 164 -9.34 17.11 12.63
N GLY A 165 -10.21 16.67 11.71
CA GLY A 165 -10.64 15.27 11.72
C GLY A 165 -9.54 14.30 11.31
N LEU A 166 -8.62 14.72 10.43
CA LEU A 166 -7.43 13.91 10.14
C LEU A 166 -6.56 13.74 11.40
N ALA A 167 -6.34 14.81 12.16
CA ALA A 167 -5.57 14.77 13.41
C ALA A 167 -6.25 13.87 14.45
N VAL A 168 -7.57 14.00 14.64
CA VAL A 168 -8.33 13.12 15.56
C VAL A 168 -8.30 11.66 15.09
N PHE A 169 -8.35 11.42 13.78
CA PHE A 169 -8.27 10.07 13.24
C PHE A 169 -6.90 9.43 13.47
N ILE A 170 -5.81 10.16 13.21
CA ILE A 170 -4.44 9.71 13.51
C ILE A 170 -4.26 9.50 15.02
N ALA A 171 -4.71 10.46 15.84
CA ALA A 171 -4.65 10.35 17.29
C ALA A 171 -5.43 9.13 17.79
N GLY A 172 -6.63 8.88 17.26
CA GLY A 172 -7.44 7.72 17.62
C GLY A 172 -6.74 6.40 17.30
N GLN A 173 -6.06 6.29 16.15
CA GLN A 173 -5.25 5.12 15.84
C GLN A 173 -4.05 4.98 16.77
N ALA A 174 -3.34 6.08 17.06
CA ALA A 174 -2.22 6.08 18.00
C ALA A 174 -2.65 5.66 19.41
N THR A 175 -3.82 6.13 19.88
CA THR A 175 -4.39 5.74 21.17
C THR A 175 -4.79 4.27 21.19
N LEU A 176 -5.39 3.74 20.11
CA LEU A 176 -5.72 2.32 20.00
C LEU A 176 -4.46 1.44 19.99
N LEU A 177 -3.42 1.85 19.27
CA LEU A 177 -2.12 1.16 19.27
C LEU A 177 -1.51 1.19 20.67
N LEU A 178 -1.50 2.34 21.33
CA LEU A 178 -0.99 2.46 22.70
C LEU A 178 -1.77 1.57 23.67
N ALA A 179 -3.10 1.54 23.58
CA ALA A 179 -3.93 0.66 24.41
C ALA A 179 -3.60 -0.82 24.17
N GLY A 180 -3.35 -1.22 22.91
CA GLY A 180 -2.91 -2.58 22.57
C GLY A 180 -1.53 -2.92 23.15
N VAL A 181 -0.57 -2.00 23.04
CA VAL A 181 0.78 -2.13 23.63
C VAL A 181 0.69 -2.27 25.15
N LEU A 182 -0.12 -1.44 25.81
CA LEU A 182 -0.32 -1.52 27.26
C LEU A 182 -1.00 -2.83 27.68
N ALA A 183 -2.01 -3.28 26.94
CA ALA A 183 -2.67 -4.55 27.21
C ALA A 183 -1.71 -5.74 27.04
N ALA A 184 -0.87 -5.73 26.00
CA ALA A 184 0.17 -6.73 25.80
C ALA A 184 1.19 -6.75 26.94
N SER A 185 1.63 -5.56 27.39
CA SER A 185 2.54 -5.42 28.54
C SER A 185 1.92 -5.90 29.85
N TRP A 186 0.64 -5.61 30.10
CA TRP A 186 -0.04 -6.06 31.32
C TRP A 186 -0.34 -7.56 31.33
N ALA A 187 -0.42 -8.18 30.16
CA ALA A 187 -0.60 -9.61 30.00
C ALA A 187 0.73 -10.38 29.91
N ASP A 188 1.88 -9.70 30.03
CA ASP A 188 3.23 -10.25 29.79
C ASP A 188 3.34 -11.01 28.46
N ALA A 189 2.56 -10.58 27.45
CA ALA A 189 2.36 -11.33 26.20
C ALA A 189 3.46 -11.07 25.16
N TRP A 190 4.48 -10.27 25.48
CA TRP A 190 5.52 -9.88 24.51
C TRP A 190 6.32 -11.05 23.96
N GLU A 191 6.61 -12.05 24.80
CA GLU A 191 7.28 -13.28 24.35
C GLU A 191 6.40 -14.05 23.36
N ALA A 192 5.14 -14.28 23.69
CA ALA A 192 4.18 -14.93 22.80
C ALA A 192 3.93 -14.15 21.48
N ILE A 193 3.93 -12.81 21.53
CA ILE A 193 3.85 -11.97 20.34
C ILE A 193 5.13 -12.09 19.51
N GLY A 194 6.30 -12.11 20.17
CA GLY A 194 7.60 -12.31 19.52
C GLY A 194 7.65 -13.64 18.80
N ASP A 195 7.31 -14.73 19.50
CA ASP A 195 7.25 -16.09 18.96
C ASP A 195 6.26 -16.18 17.79
N PHE A 196 5.07 -15.61 17.95
CA PHE A 196 4.08 -15.56 16.87
C PHE A 196 4.62 -14.82 15.64
N LEU A 197 5.31 -13.70 15.81
CA LEU A 197 5.90 -12.95 14.70
C LEU A 197 7.05 -13.72 14.05
N THR A 198 7.91 -14.38 14.82
CA THR A 198 9.00 -15.18 14.26
C THR A 198 8.51 -16.44 13.56
N ASP A 199 7.43 -17.04 14.04
CA ASP A 199 6.78 -18.22 13.45
C ASP A 199 5.86 -17.87 12.27
N LEU A 200 5.54 -16.58 12.09
CA LEU A 200 4.65 -16.13 11.03
C LEU A 200 5.34 -16.28 9.68
N SER A 201 5.06 -17.39 9.00
CA SER A 201 5.48 -17.57 7.61
C SER A 201 4.98 -16.41 6.74
N ALA A 202 5.69 -16.13 5.64
CA ALA A 202 5.29 -15.11 4.70
C ALA A 202 3.83 -15.27 4.22
N ALA A 203 3.33 -16.50 4.10
CA ALA A 203 1.91 -16.79 3.79
C ALA A 203 0.95 -16.31 4.90
N GLY A 204 1.32 -16.54 6.16
CA GLY A 204 0.55 -16.07 7.32
C GLY A 204 0.49 -14.54 7.36
N LEU A 205 1.62 -13.88 7.10
CA LEU A 205 1.68 -12.42 6.97
C LEU A 205 0.78 -11.92 5.84
N THR A 206 0.82 -12.55 4.65
CA THR A 206 -0.08 -12.22 3.54
C THR A 206 -1.55 -12.33 3.96
N GLY A 207 -1.91 -13.39 4.70
CA GLY A 207 -3.27 -13.61 5.20
C GLY A 207 -3.74 -12.49 6.13
N VAL A 208 -2.89 -12.10 7.10
CA VAL A 208 -3.18 -10.98 8.00
C VAL A 208 -3.34 -9.67 7.24
N LEU A 209 -2.45 -9.38 6.29
CA LEU A 209 -2.54 -8.21 5.44
C LEU A 209 -3.80 -8.24 4.56
N ALA A 210 -4.20 -9.41 4.05
CA ALA A 210 -5.41 -9.53 3.23
C ALA A 210 -6.67 -9.26 4.04
N VAL A 211 -6.75 -9.77 5.26
CA VAL A 211 -7.85 -9.49 6.20
C VAL A 211 -7.89 -8.01 6.54
N ALA A 212 -6.74 -7.39 6.83
CA ALA A 212 -6.65 -5.95 7.11
C ALA A 212 -7.08 -5.12 5.89
N ALA A 213 -6.64 -5.48 4.68
CA ALA A 213 -7.04 -4.81 3.44
C ALA A 213 -8.56 -4.89 3.21
N ALA A 214 -9.15 -6.06 3.42
CA ALA A 214 -10.59 -6.27 3.31
C ALA A 214 -11.37 -5.45 4.35
N ALA A 215 -10.91 -5.44 5.61
CA ALA A 215 -11.51 -4.65 6.68
C ALA A 215 -11.46 -3.14 6.38
N LEU A 216 -10.31 -2.64 5.90
CA LEU A 216 -10.12 -1.25 5.50
C LEU A 216 -10.99 -0.87 4.29
N PHE A 217 -11.13 -1.77 3.33
CA PHE A 217 -12.01 -1.57 2.18
C PHE A 217 -13.48 -1.43 2.60
N VAL A 218 -13.95 -2.32 3.48
CA VAL A 218 -15.31 -2.26 4.03
C VAL A 218 -15.49 -0.99 4.89
N GLY A 219 -14.50 -0.65 5.72
CA GLY A 219 -14.46 0.57 6.52
C GLY A 219 -14.57 1.83 5.67
N GLY A 220 -13.75 1.93 4.61
CA GLY A 220 -13.78 3.06 3.67
C GLY A 220 -15.13 3.19 2.94
N PHE A 221 -15.68 2.07 2.46
CA PHE A 221 -16.98 2.05 1.78
C PHE A 221 -18.14 2.50 2.70
N THR A 222 -18.16 2.02 3.94
CA THR A 222 -19.19 2.38 4.93
C THR A 222 -19.05 3.84 5.37
N THR A 223 -17.82 4.34 5.53
CA THR A 223 -17.56 5.75 5.84
C THR A 223 -18.07 6.67 4.73
N MET A 224 -17.86 6.28 3.47
CA MET A 224 -18.38 6.99 2.28
C MET A 224 -19.91 7.01 2.19
N ARG A 225 -20.57 5.92 2.60
CA ARG A 225 -22.03 5.87 2.67
C ARG A 225 -22.62 6.82 3.71
N ARG A 226 -21.91 7.07 4.81
CA ARG A 226 -22.36 7.91 5.95
C ARG A 226 -21.88 9.36 5.87
N ALA A 227 -21.07 9.72 4.88
CA ALA A 227 -20.61 11.08 4.69
C ALA A 227 -21.73 11.89 4.02
N THR A 228 -22.58 12.58 4.79
CA THR A 228 -23.39 13.68 4.27
C THR A 228 -22.46 14.86 3.94
N VAL A 229 -22.60 15.41 2.73
CA VAL A 229 -21.99 16.71 2.38
C VAL A 229 -22.94 17.78 2.88
#